data_AF-A0A6J8DD85-F1
#
_entry.id   AF-A0A6J8DD85-F1
#
_cell.length_a   1.000
_cell.length_b   1.000
_cell.length_c   1.000
_cell.angle_alpha   90.00
_cell.angle_beta   90.00
_cell.angle_gamma   90.00
#
_symmetry.space_group_name_H-M   'P 1'
#
loop_
_entity.id
_entity.type
_entity.pdbx_description
1 polymer ?
#
loop_
_entity_poly.entity_id
_entity_poly.type
_entity_poly.pdbx_seq_one_letter_code
_entity_poly.pdbx_strand_id
1 'polypeptide(L)'
;MLMASLIITEARAEVKLVTMEPLFLITVDSQKAFDVVDHIILLDALYDHTQNHPLRSIVKNLYSGLVSRVKWKGTIGDSFNIHQGDYWTKTLIKEIETKSSLTYLDKTLLRIGSTHPVWTSLSSTVSDVKKGAIRVRLLTGTYLLESHRSKFSGGRESALCKCCGTSDEDITHFLLLCPALHQQRKETFSKLKSYVISVIGLGYWSKEFKGHLDLIRLIIDSSFLLPKLRNRTELDKIQRLATDMCYRLHSQRVWKLQGK
;
A
#
# COMPACT_ATOMS: atom_id res chain seq x y z
N MET A 1 -26.95 -10.07 15.75
CA MET A 1 -27.52 -11.16 14.94
C MET A 1 -29.01 -10.96 14.62
N LEU A 2 -29.84 -10.54 15.59
CA LEU A 2 -31.29 -10.33 15.40
C LEU A 2 -31.68 -9.29 14.32
N MET A 3 -30.92 -8.20 14.16
CA MET A 3 -31.19 -7.20 13.12
C MET A 3 -30.95 -7.72 11.70
N ALA A 4 -29.86 -8.48 11.49
CA ALA A 4 -29.53 -9.00 10.17
C ALA A 4 -30.59 -10.01 9.70
N SER A 5 -31.08 -10.87 10.60
CA SER A 5 -32.18 -11.80 10.28
C SER A 5 -33.47 -11.07 9.95
N LEU A 6 -33.77 -9.96 10.63
CA LEU A 6 -34.96 -9.15 10.35
C LEU A 6 -34.87 -8.52 8.95
N ILE A 7 -33.75 -7.86 8.64
CA ILE A 7 -33.52 -7.20 7.34
C ILE A 7 -33.59 -8.22 6.20
N ILE A 8 -33.01 -9.41 6.38
CA ILE A 8 -33.05 -10.47 5.36
C ILE A 8 -34.48 -11.00 5.17
N THR A 9 -35.26 -11.10 6.26
CA THR A 9 -36.64 -11.58 6.19
C THR A 9 -37.52 -10.58 5.46
N GLU A 10 -37.37 -9.29 5.75
CA GLU A 10 -38.10 -8.20 5.06
C GLU A 10 -37.70 -8.11 3.58
N ALA A 11 -36.40 -8.10 3.27
CA ALA A 11 -35.94 -8.06 1.87
C ALA A 11 -36.44 -9.26 1.05
N ARG A 12 -36.54 -10.45 1.66
CA ARG A 12 -37.14 -11.62 1.02
C ARG A 12 -38.64 -11.48 0.82
N ALA A 13 -39.36 -10.91 1.78
CA ALA A 13 -40.79 -10.69 1.69
C ALA A 13 -41.12 -9.69 0.56
N GLU A 14 -40.35 -8.61 0.47
CA GLU A 14 -40.51 -7.56 -0.55
C GLU A 14 -40.27 -8.09 -1.97
N VAL A 15 -39.17 -8.82 -2.19
CA VAL A 15 -38.85 -9.41 -3.51
C VAL A 15 -39.92 -10.40 -3.97
N LYS A 16 -40.48 -11.17 -3.02
CA LYS A 16 -41.55 -12.14 -3.31
C LYS A 16 -42.85 -11.46 -3.72
N LEU A 17 -43.12 -10.26 -3.21
CA LEU A 17 -44.37 -9.53 -3.45
C LEU A 17 -44.30 -8.59 -4.66
N VAL A 18 -43.14 -8.00 -4.94
CA VAL A 18 -43.03 -6.88 -5.88
C VAL A 18 -42.40 -7.27 -7.21
N THR A 19 -41.22 -7.89 -7.18
CA THR A 19 -40.38 -8.01 -8.39
C THR A 19 -40.35 -9.40 -9.01
N MET A 20 -40.56 -10.45 -8.20
CA MET A 20 -40.38 -11.87 -8.61
C MET A 20 -39.00 -12.19 -9.23
N GLU A 21 -38.02 -11.31 -9.07
CA GLU A 21 -36.65 -11.52 -9.52
C GLU A 21 -35.80 -12.20 -8.44
N PRO A 22 -34.69 -12.87 -8.79
CA PRO A 22 -33.79 -13.46 -7.81
C PRO A 22 -33.10 -12.37 -6.96
N LEU A 23 -33.24 -12.47 -5.63
CA LEU A 23 -32.51 -11.61 -4.67
C LEU A 23 -31.06 -12.11 -4.51
N PHE A 24 -30.10 -11.30 -4.92
CA PHE A 24 -28.69 -11.51 -4.61
C PHE A 24 -28.31 -10.69 -3.39
N LEU A 25 -27.89 -11.36 -2.31
CA LEU A 25 -27.52 -10.73 -1.05
C LEU A 25 -26.03 -10.93 -0.77
N ILE A 26 -25.35 -9.85 -0.40
CA ILE A 26 -23.97 -9.87 0.12
C ILE A 26 -24.01 -9.29 1.53
N THR A 27 -23.53 -10.06 2.51
CA THR A 27 -23.36 -9.59 3.89
C THR A 27 -21.88 -9.26 4.13
N VAL A 28 -21.63 -8.15 4.81
CA VAL A 28 -20.29 -7.74 5.25
C VAL A 28 -20.34 -7.64 6.77
N ASP A 29 -19.49 -8.43 7.43
CA ASP A 29 -19.32 -8.38 8.89
C ASP A 29 -18.00 -7.69 9.23
N SER A 30 -18.05 -6.66 10.06
CA SER A 30 -16.86 -5.99 10.59
C SER A 30 -16.53 -6.60 11.95
N GLN A 31 -15.62 -7.58 11.97
CA GLN A 31 -15.13 -8.14 13.22
C GLN A 31 -14.53 -7.02 14.09
N LYS A 32 -15.03 -6.93 15.34
CA LYS A 32 -14.60 -5.95 16.34
C LYS A 32 -14.70 -4.51 15.86
N ALA A 33 -15.81 -4.15 15.20
CA ALA A 33 -16.05 -2.83 14.63
C ALA A 33 -15.57 -1.64 15.48
N PHE A 34 -15.74 -1.72 16.81
CA PHE A 34 -15.32 -0.67 17.75
C PHE A 34 -13.81 -0.65 18.06
N ASP A 35 -13.11 -1.76 17.91
CA ASP A 35 -11.67 -1.87 18.17
C ASP A 35 -10.80 -1.44 16.97
N VAL A 36 -11.39 -1.42 15.76
CA VAL A 36 -10.71 -1.08 14.50
C VAL A 36 -11.10 0.30 13.96
N VAL A 37 -11.80 1.12 14.74
CA VAL A 37 -12.15 2.48 14.33
C VAL A 37 -10.87 3.30 14.19
N ASP A 38 -10.62 3.86 13.01
CA ASP A 38 -9.58 4.87 12.84
C ASP A 38 -10.04 6.16 13.52
N HIS A 39 -9.36 6.52 14.61
CA HIS A 39 -9.72 7.68 15.41
C HIS A 39 -9.53 9.00 14.66
N ILE A 40 -8.59 9.08 13.71
CA ILE A 40 -8.38 10.29 12.91
C ILE A 40 -9.60 10.47 11.99
N ILE A 41 -9.99 9.42 11.26
CA ILE A 41 -11.15 9.45 10.37
C ILE A 41 -12.43 9.75 11.17
N LEU A 42 -12.61 9.12 12.33
CA LEU A 42 -13.75 9.40 13.22
C LEU A 42 -13.76 10.88 13.65
N LEU A 43 -12.62 11.42 14.07
CA LEU A 43 -12.53 12.80 14.54
C LEU A 43 -12.70 13.82 13.41
N ASP A 44 -12.25 13.51 12.20
CA ASP A 44 -12.47 14.34 11.00
C ASP A 44 -13.93 14.30 10.56
N ALA A 45 -14.57 13.12 10.55
CA ALA A 45 -16.00 13.02 10.28
C ALA A 45 -16.84 13.79 11.31
N LEU A 46 -16.46 13.72 12.60
CA LEU A 46 -17.08 14.53 13.64
C LEU A 46 -16.83 16.02 13.44
N TYR A 47 -15.67 16.41 12.89
CA TYR A 47 -15.33 17.80 12.60
C TYR A 47 -16.30 18.41 11.60
N ASP A 48 -16.60 17.69 10.52
CA ASP A 48 -17.50 18.16 9.47
C ASP A 48 -18.95 18.35 9.97
N HIS A 49 -19.36 17.58 10.98
CA HIS A 49 -20.73 17.61 11.51
C HIS A 49 -20.93 18.48 12.76
N THR A 50 -19.86 18.83 13.50
CA THR A 50 -19.98 19.46 14.82
C THR A 50 -19.07 20.67 14.99
N GLN A 51 -19.11 21.60 14.03
CA GLN A 51 -18.28 22.81 14.07
C GLN A 51 -18.34 23.48 15.46
N ASN A 52 -17.18 23.54 16.15
CA ASN A 52 -16.97 24.10 17.49
C ASN A 52 -17.74 23.47 18.67
N HIS A 53 -18.20 22.22 18.57
CA HIS A 53 -18.93 21.59 19.67
C HIS A 53 -18.00 21.06 20.79
N PRO A 54 -18.28 21.32 22.08
CA PRO A 54 -17.51 20.80 23.22
C PRO A 54 -17.35 19.27 23.25
N LEU A 55 -18.33 18.55 22.67
CA LEU A 55 -18.27 17.10 22.51
C LEU A 55 -17.05 16.65 21.71
N ARG A 56 -16.51 17.47 20.80
CA ARG A 56 -15.28 17.17 20.08
C ARG A 56 -14.10 16.98 21.02
N SER A 57 -13.91 17.91 21.95
CA SER A 57 -12.82 17.83 22.93
C SER A 57 -13.03 16.65 23.87
N ILE A 58 -14.28 16.35 24.25
CA ILE A 58 -14.61 15.20 25.08
C ILE A 58 -14.30 13.88 24.36
N VAL A 59 -14.75 13.72 23.11
CA VAL A 59 -14.47 12.52 22.31
C VAL A 59 -12.99 12.38 22.03
N LYS A 60 -12.29 13.47 21.68
CA LYS A 60 -10.84 13.45 21.52
C LYS A 60 -10.15 13.02 22.81
N ASN A 61 -10.55 13.56 23.96
CA ASN A 61 -9.99 13.18 25.27
C ASN A 61 -10.34 11.73 25.66
N LEU A 62 -11.48 11.19 25.21
CA LEU A 62 -11.82 9.78 25.38
C LEU A 62 -10.89 8.87 24.57
N TYR A 63 -10.32 9.34 23.45
CA TYR A 63 -9.44 8.55 22.59
C TYR A 63 -7.96 8.92 22.69
N SER A 64 -7.62 10.04 23.34
CA SER A 64 -6.24 10.51 23.52
C SER A 64 -5.93 10.75 25.00
N GLY A 65 -4.84 10.16 25.50
CA GLY A 65 -4.41 10.36 26.88
C GLY A 65 -5.16 9.53 27.93
N LEU A 66 -5.89 8.48 27.50
CA LEU A 66 -6.44 7.51 28.44
C LEU A 66 -5.31 6.82 29.20
N VAL A 67 -5.35 6.93 30.52
CA VAL A 67 -4.45 6.21 31.41
C VAL A 67 -5.29 5.21 32.19
N SER A 68 -4.90 3.94 32.15
CA SER A 68 -5.54 2.88 32.93
C SER A 68 -4.70 2.53 34.15
N ARG A 69 -5.35 2.04 35.21
CA ARG A 69 -4.72 1.47 36.39
C ARG A 69 -5.37 0.13 36.67
N VAL A 70 -4.56 -0.88 37.01
CA VAL A 70 -5.09 -2.20 37.38
C VAL A 70 -5.24 -2.26 38.90
N LYS A 71 -6.45 -2.60 39.37
CA LYS A 71 -6.68 -2.91 40.79
C LYS A 71 -6.63 -4.42 40.98
N TRP A 72 -5.67 -4.91 41.77
CA TRP A 72 -5.53 -6.33 42.09
C TRP A 72 -5.42 -6.52 43.61
N LYS A 73 -6.31 -7.34 44.18
CA LYS A 73 -6.39 -7.60 45.64
C LYS A 73 -6.33 -6.32 46.49
N GLY A 74 -7.06 -5.28 46.07
CA GLY A 74 -7.11 -4.00 46.77
C GLY A 74 -5.95 -3.04 46.49
N THR A 75 -4.86 -3.50 45.87
CA THR A 75 -3.73 -2.64 45.47
C THR A 75 -3.99 -2.05 44.09
N ILE A 76 -3.84 -0.73 43.94
CA ILE A 76 -3.90 -0.04 42.65
C ILE A 76 -2.49 0.04 42.10
N GLY A 77 -2.27 -0.58 40.95
CA GLY A 77 -0.99 -0.54 40.25
C GLY A 77 -0.73 0.80 39.55
N ASP A 78 0.46 0.92 39.00
CA ASP A 78 0.90 2.11 38.28
C ASP A 78 0.01 2.42 37.07
N SER A 79 -0.06 3.70 36.75
CA SER A 79 -0.84 4.19 35.64
C SER A 79 -0.11 3.97 34.32
N PHE A 80 -0.75 3.34 33.33
CA PHE A 80 -0.18 3.14 31.99
C PHE A 80 -1.11 3.73 30.92
N ASN A 81 -0.50 4.29 29.87
CA ASN A 81 -1.26 4.85 28.75
C ASN A 81 -1.91 3.72 27.93
N ILE A 82 -3.21 3.86 27.66
CA ILE A 82 -3.91 2.99 26.72
C ILE A 82 -3.62 3.54 25.31
N HIS A 83 -2.69 2.88 24.61
CA HIS A 83 -2.42 3.15 23.20
C HIS A 83 -3.48 2.46 22.32
N GLN A 84 -4.70 2.98 22.27
CA GLN A 84 -5.69 2.53 21.29
C GLN A 84 -5.23 2.92 19.87
N GLY A 85 -5.28 1.97 18.93
CA GLY A 85 -4.88 2.16 17.52
C GLY A 85 -3.44 1.76 17.16
N ASP A 86 -2.51 1.72 18.12
CA ASP A 86 -1.10 1.36 17.84
C ASP A 86 -0.87 -0.16 17.75
N TYR A 87 -1.70 -0.96 18.42
CA TYR A 87 -1.53 -2.41 18.48
C TYR A 87 -1.48 -3.02 17.08
N TRP A 88 -2.44 -2.66 16.22
CA TRP A 88 -2.52 -3.18 14.85
C TRP A 88 -1.39 -2.67 13.96
N THR A 89 -0.99 -1.41 14.12
CA THR A 89 0.18 -0.86 13.40
C THR A 89 1.47 -1.59 13.80
N LYS A 90 1.70 -1.82 15.11
CA LYS A 90 2.86 -2.58 15.60
C LYS A 90 2.84 -4.04 15.15
N THR A 91 1.66 -4.67 15.16
CA THR A 91 1.47 -6.06 14.68
C THR A 91 1.76 -6.15 13.20
N LEU A 92 1.22 -5.23 12.40
CA LEU A 92 1.48 -5.13 10.97
C LEU A 92 2.98 -4.96 10.69
N ILE A 93 3.67 -4.05 11.38
CA ILE A 93 5.11 -3.84 11.19
C ILE A 93 5.90 -5.12 11.51
N LYS A 94 5.57 -5.81 12.60
CA LYS A 94 6.19 -7.10 12.97
C LYS A 94 5.95 -8.18 11.90
N GLU A 95 4.75 -8.28 11.35
CA GLU A 95 4.46 -9.22 10.27
C GLU A 95 5.19 -8.88 8.96
N ILE A 96 5.42 -7.60 8.70
CA ILE A 96 6.15 -7.15 7.51
C ILE A 96 7.64 -7.46 7.67
N GLU A 97 8.18 -7.35 8.88
CA GLU A 97 9.58 -7.71 9.18
C GLU A 97 9.90 -9.18 8.89
N THR A 98 8.94 -10.09 9.02
CA THR A 98 9.14 -11.51 8.70
C THR A 98 9.06 -11.82 7.21
N LYS A 99 8.60 -10.88 6.37
CA LYS A 99 8.36 -11.08 4.93
C LYS A 99 9.47 -10.43 4.11
N SER A 100 10.40 -11.25 3.60
CA SER A 100 11.48 -10.78 2.71
C SER A 100 10.96 -10.13 1.42
N SER A 101 9.77 -10.49 0.96
CA SER A 101 9.11 -9.87 -0.20
C SER A 101 8.75 -8.39 0.00
N LEU A 102 8.71 -7.92 1.25
CA LEU A 102 8.39 -6.54 1.62
C LEU A 102 9.63 -5.73 2.02
N THR A 103 10.83 -6.19 1.63
CA THR A 103 12.09 -5.54 2.01
C THR A 103 12.21 -4.08 1.53
N TYR A 104 11.52 -3.72 0.44
CA TYR A 104 11.55 -2.37 -0.14
C TYR A 104 10.52 -1.40 0.45
N LEU A 105 9.57 -1.90 1.25
CA LEU A 105 8.48 -1.11 1.80
C LEU A 105 8.96 -0.24 2.95
N ASP A 106 8.71 1.06 2.87
CA ASP A 106 8.99 1.99 3.96
C ASP A 106 8.00 1.80 5.11
N LYS A 107 8.44 1.01 6.09
CA LYS A 107 7.65 0.67 7.29
C LYS A 107 7.30 1.89 8.14
N THR A 108 8.07 2.99 8.04
CA THR A 108 7.86 4.18 8.87
C THR A 108 6.57 4.92 8.52
N LEU A 109 6.07 4.70 7.29
CA LEU A 109 4.87 5.33 6.76
C LEU A 109 3.63 4.44 6.89
N LEU A 110 3.79 3.21 7.39
CA LEU A 110 2.69 2.30 7.58
C LEU A 110 1.95 2.66 8.86
N ARG A 111 0.73 3.17 8.70
CA ARG A 111 -0.23 3.33 9.79
C ARG A 111 -1.56 2.77 9.32
N ILE A 112 -2.26 2.05 10.21
CA ILE A 112 -3.62 1.61 9.93
C ILE A 112 -4.48 2.84 9.58
N GLY A 113 -5.33 2.68 8.56
CA GLY A 113 -6.19 3.73 7.99
C GLY A 113 -5.47 4.81 7.17
N SER A 114 -4.14 4.86 7.19
CA SER A 114 -3.39 5.73 6.28
C SER A 114 -3.18 5.09 4.91
N THR A 115 -3.28 5.91 3.87
CA THR A 115 -3.01 5.47 2.50
C THR A 115 -1.52 5.62 2.17
N HIS A 116 -0.90 4.57 1.66
CA HIS A 116 0.52 4.59 1.26
C HIS A 116 0.77 5.62 0.13
N PRO A 117 1.92 6.34 0.10
CA PRO A 117 2.20 7.38 -0.92
C PRO A 117 2.13 6.93 -2.38
N VAL A 118 2.30 5.63 -2.63
CA VAL A 118 2.10 5.03 -3.96
C VAL A 118 0.69 5.30 -4.49
N TRP A 119 -0.32 5.35 -3.63
CA TRP A 119 -1.71 5.62 -4.01
C TRP A 119 -2.06 7.11 -3.94
N THR A 120 -1.52 7.86 -2.98
CA THR A 120 -1.90 9.29 -2.81
C THR A 120 -1.44 10.18 -3.97
N SER A 121 -0.45 9.73 -4.74
CA SER A 121 0.09 10.46 -5.88
C SER A 121 -0.69 10.25 -7.19
N LEU A 122 -1.68 9.35 -7.20
CA LEU A 122 -2.43 8.95 -8.41
C LEU A 122 -3.77 9.68 -8.50
N SER A 123 -4.24 9.90 -9.74
CA SER A 123 -5.62 10.34 -9.95
C SER A 123 -6.61 9.19 -9.79
N SER A 124 -7.88 9.50 -9.60
CA SER A 124 -8.97 8.51 -9.54
C SER A 124 -9.34 7.90 -10.89
N THR A 125 -8.54 8.11 -11.94
CA THR A 125 -8.81 7.55 -13.26
C THR A 125 -8.50 6.05 -13.30
N VAL A 126 -9.28 5.28 -14.07
CA VAL A 126 -9.07 3.83 -14.25
C VAL A 126 -7.65 3.51 -14.75
N SER A 127 -7.10 4.37 -15.61
CA SER A 127 -5.74 4.23 -16.13
C SER A 127 -4.71 4.32 -14.99
N ASP A 128 -4.76 5.37 -14.17
CA ASP A 128 -3.80 5.54 -13.08
C ASP A 128 -3.92 4.45 -12.00
N VAL A 129 -5.14 4.02 -11.68
CA VAL A 129 -5.38 2.89 -10.77
C VAL A 129 -4.71 1.61 -11.30
N LYS A 130 -4.83 1.32 -12.60
CA LYS A 130 -4.14 0.17 -13.23
C LYS A 130 -2.62 0.31 -13.12
N LYS A 131 -2.05 1.49 -13.35
CA LYS A 131 -0.60 1.71 -13.20
C LYS A 131 -0.14 1.51 -11.75
N GLY A 132 -0.87 2.09 -10.80
CA GLY A 132 -0.63 1.95 -9.36
C GLY A 132 -0.66 0.50 -8.91
N ALA A 133 -1.65 -0.28 -9.36
CA ALA A 133 -1.79 -1.69 -9.03
C ALA A 133 -0.56 -2.52 -9.45
N ILE A 134 0.02 -2.26 -10.62
CA ILE A 134 1.25 -2.94 -11.05
C ILE A 134 2.41 -2.62 -10.10
N ARG A 135 2.59 -1.33 -9.75
CA ARG A 135 3.67 -0.93 -8.84
C ARG A 135 3.49 -1.49 -7.43
N VAL A 136 2.27 -1.52 -6.91
CA VAL A 136 1.98 -2.13 -5.60
C VAL A 136 2.22 -3.63 -5.62
N ARG A 137 1.93 -4.32 -6.73
CA ARG A 137 2.28 -5.74 -6.86
C ARG A 137 3.79 -5.96 -6.80
N LEU A 138 4.59 -5.09 -7.41
CA LEU A 138 6.06 -5.14 -7.31
C LEU A 138 6.53 -4.86 -5.87
N LEU A 139 5.98 -3.83 -5.23
CA LEU A 139 6.28 -3.44 -3.84
C LEU A 139 5.96 -4.54 -2.83
N THR A 140 4.85 -5.24 -3.04
CA THR A 140 4.39 -6.31 -2.13
C THR A 140 4.99 -7.67 -2.46
N GLY A 141 5.77 -7.78 -3.55
CA GLY A 141 6.28 -9.04 -4.08
C GLY A 141 5.20 -9.98 -4.63
N THR A 142 3.99 -9.49 -4.89
CA THR A 142 2.88 -10.26 -5.49
C THR A 142 2.87 -10.21 -7.03
N TYR A 143 3.79 -9.45 -7.64
CA TYR A 143 3.97 -9.46 -9.08
C TYR A 143 4.58 -10.80 -9.55
N LEU A 144 3.94 -11.46 -10.52
CA LEU A 144 4.29 -12.81 -10.98
C LEU A 144 5.46 -12.79 -11.97
N LEU A 145 6.68 -12.65 -11.44
CA LEU A 145 7.92 -12.87 -12.17
C LEU A 145 8.22 -14.37 -12.31
N GLU A 146 9.03 -14.74 -13.30
CA GLU A 146 9.35 -16.16 -13.54
C GLU A 146 10.12 -16.81 -12.37
N SER A 147 10.98 -16.07 -11.66
CA SER A 147 11.63 -16.56 -10.42
C SER A 147 10.62 -16.96 -9.34
N HIS A 148 9.54 -16.18 -9.17
CA HIS A 148 8.47 -16.51 -8.24
C HIS A 148 7.68 -17.74 -8.69
N ARG A 149 7.34 -17.82 -9.98
CA ARG A 149 6.64 -18.98 -10.55
C ARG A 149 7.44 -20.26 -10.39
N SER A 150 8.73 -20.23 -10.71
CA SER A 150 9.63 -21.36 -10.52
C SER A 150 9.62 -21.84 -9.06
N LYS A 151 9.76 -20.91 -8.10
CA LYS A 151 9.70 -21.21 -6.66
C LYS A 151 8.38 -21.87 -6.23
N PHE A 152 7.22 -21.34 -6.65
CA PHE A 152 5.91 -21.92 -6.30
C PHE A 152 5.62 -23.25 -7.01
N SER A 153 6.20 -23.47 -8.18
CA SER A 153 6.05 -24.71 -8.93
C SER A 153 6.97 -25.84 -8.45
N GLY A 154 7.84 -25.57 -7.47
CA GLY A 154 8.89 -26.51 -7.04
C GLY A 154 9.98 -26.72 -8.09
N GLY A 155 10.29 -25.69 -8.89
CA GLY A 155 11.28 -25.73 -9.96
C GLY A 155 10.80 -26.36 -11.27
N ARG A 156 9.51 -26.72 -11.38
CA ARG A 156 8.94 -27.29 -12.62
C ARG A 156 8.84 -26.26 -13.75
N GLU A 157 8.64 -25.00 -13.41
CA GLU A 157 8.69 -23.88 -14.36
C GLU A 157 10.09 -23.26 -14.37
N SER A 158 10.58 -22.88 -15.55
CA SER A 158 11.86 -22.18 -15.70
C SER A 158 11.79 -20.79 -15.07
N ALA A 159 12.82 -20.43 -14.30
CA ALA A 159 12.97 -19.08 -13.77
C ALA A 159 13.45 -18.06 -14.82
N LEU A 160 13.87 -18.52 -16.01
CA LEU A 160 14.42 -17.68 -17.07
C LEU A 160 13.39 -16.64 -17.54
N CYS A 161 13.87 -15.41 -17.72
CA CYS A 161 13.04 -14.33 -18.21
C CYS A 161 12.51 -14.63 -19.61
N LYS A 162 11.19 -14.79 -19.73
CA LYS A 162 10.52 -15.01 -21.02
C LYS A 162 10.72 -13.88 -22.04
N CYS A 163 11.12 -12.68 -21.59
CA CYS A 163 11.42 -11.57 -22.50
C CYS A 163 12.77 -11.72 -23.22
N CYS A 164 13.84 -12.10 -22.49
CA CYS A 164 15.20 -12.13 -23.03
C CYS A 164 15.80 -13.54 -23.14
N GLY A 165 15.37 -14.49 -22.30
CA GLY A 165 15.84 -15.86 -22.25
C GLY A 165 17.23 -16.04 -21.62
N THR A 166 17.88 -14.98 -21.11
CA THR A 166 19.31 -15.04 -20.74
C THR A 166 19.59 -15.25 -19.26
N SER A 167 18.66 -14.86 -18.36
CA SER A 167 18.85 -14.99 -16.91
C SER A 167 17.51 -15.10 -16.20
N ASP A 168 17.55 -15.47 -14.93
CA ASP A 168 16.35 -15.51 -14.09
C ASP A 168 15.65 -14.16 -14.03
N GLU A 169 14.31 -14.18 -14.12
CA GLU A 169 13.51 -12.98 -13.98
C GLU A 169 13.19 -12.74 -12.52
N ASP A 170 14.08 -12.06 -11.82
CA ASP A 170 13.82 -11.46 -10.52
C ASP A 170 13.50 -9.97 -10.67
N ILE A 171 13.27 -9.29 -9.54
CA ILE A 171 12.90 -7.87 -9.54
C ILE A 171 14.03 -6.99 -10.09
N THR A 172 15.28 -7.36 -9.81
CA THR A 172 16.48 -6.68 -10.30
C THR A 172 16.58 -6.79 -11.81
N HIS A 173 16.40 -7.99 -12.35
CA HIS A 173 16.40 -8.24 -13.78
C HIS A 173 15.27 -7.49 -14.46
N PHE A 174 14.04 -7.60 -13.96
CA PHE A 174 12.89 -6.92 -14.54
C PHE A 174 13.07 -5.39 -14.55
N LEU A 175 13.44 -4.79 -13.41
CA LEU A 175 13.51 -3.33 -13.25
C LEU A 175 14.82 -2.69 -13.69
N LEU A 176 15.94 -3.42 -13.75
CA LEU A 176 17.25 -2.84 -14.07
C LEU A 176 18.01 -3.54 -15.22
N LEU A 177 17.95 -4.87 -15.37
CA LEU A 177 18.94 -5.59 -16.19
C LEU A 177 18.43 -6.20 -17.51
N CYS A 178 17.14 -6.50 -17.63
CA CYS A 178 16.56 -7.16 -18.81
C CYS A 178 16.90 -6.41 -20.12
N PRO A 179 17.67 -7.02 -21.05
CA PRO A 179 18.04 -6.37 -22.32
C PRO A 179 16.83 -6.08 -23.20
N ALA A 180 15.85 -6.99 -23.19
CA ALA A 180 14.61 -6.86 -23.97
C ALA A 180 13.74 -5.66 -23.55
N LEU A 181 13.97 -5.10 -22.35
CA LEU A 181 13.27 -3.93 -21.82
C LEU A 181 14.17 -2.67 -21.76
N HIS A 182 15.40 -2.74 -22.27
CA HIS A 182 16.40 -1.68 -22.11
C HIS A 182 15.94 -0.33 -22.65
N GLN A 183 15.36 -0.31 -23.85
CA GLN A 183 14.92 0.94 -24.48
C GLN A 183 13.85 1.66 -23.64
N GLN A 184 12.84 0.92 -23.18
CA GLN A 184 11.76 1.48 -22.35
C GLN A 184 12.29 1.96 -21.00
N ARG A 185 13.23 1.21 -20.42
CA ARG A 185 13.92 1.57 -19.17
C ARG A 185 14.72 2.86 -19.33
N LYS A 186 15.55 2.98 -20.38
CA LYS A 186 16.39 4.15 -20.65
C LYS A 186 15.55 5.42 -20.76
N GLU A 187 14.46 5.36 -21.52
CA GLU A 187 13.56 6.51 -21.71
C GLU A 187 12.92 6.96 -20.39
N THR A 188 12.28 6.03 -19.68
CA THR A 188 11.51 6.35 -18.46
C THR A 188 12.41 6.67 -17.26
N PHE A 189 13.51 5.93 -17.09
CA PHE A 189 14.45 6.14 -16.00
C PHE A 189 15.23 7.45 -16.16
N SER A 190 15.54 7.90 -17.39
CA SER A 190 16.19 9.20 -17.59
C SER A 190 15.32 10.36 -17.08
N LYS A 191 14.01 10.32 -17.35
CA LYS A 191 13.03 11.31 -16.85
C LYS A 191 12.96 11.30 -15.32
N LEU A 192 12.86 10.11 -14.72
CA LEU A 192 12.86 9.93 -13.26
C LEU A 192 14.15 10.46 -12.63
N LYS A 193 15.31 10.01 -13.12
CA LYS A 193 16.64 10.39 -12.61
C LYS A 193 16.87 11.89 -12.68
N SER A 194 16.61 12.52 -13.83
CA SER A 194 16.79 13.96 -14.00
C SER A 194 15.93 14.76 -13.02
N TYR A 195 14.67 14.34 -12.81
CA TYR A 195 13.79 15.01 -11.86
C TYR A 195 14.28 14.83 -10.41
N VAL A 196 14.64 13.61 -10.01
CA VAL A 196 15.16 13.34 -8.67
C VAL A 196 16.43 14.17 -8.40
N ILE A 197 17.38 14.19 -9.34
CA ILE A 197 18.60 15.02 -9.23
C ILE A 197 18.26 16.52 -9.11
N SER A 198 17.28 17.02 -9.85
CA SER A 198 16.88 18.44 -9.75
C SER A 198 16.30 18.81 -8.39
N VAL A 199 15.73 17.84 -7.66
CA VAL A 199 15.11 18.07 -6.35
C VAL A 199 16.11 17.90 -5.21
N ILE A 200 16.87 16.79 -5.18
CA ILE A 200 17.75 16.45 -4.05
C ILE A 200 19.22 16.83 -4.28
N GLY A 201 19.58 17.25 -5.50
CA GLY A 201 20.94 17.61 -5.89
C GLY A 201 21.79 16.42 -6.32
N LEU A 202 22.73 16.68 -7.25
CA LEU A 202 23.64 15.67 -7.80
C LEU A 202 24.55 15.04 -6.73
N GLY A 203 25.02 15.84 -5.76
CA GLY A 203 25.87 15.34 -4.68
C GLY A 203 25.18 14.28 -3.82
N TYR A 204 23.90 14.50 -3.48
CA TYR A 204 23.12 13.50 -2.74
C TYR A 204 22.85 12.27 -3.61
N TRP A 205 22.49 12.46 -4.89
CA TRP A 205 22.26 11.35 -5.81
C TRP A 205 23.45 10.39 -5.86
N SER A 206 24.66 10.93 -6.07
CA SER A 206 25.88 10.13 -6.15
C SER A 206 26.24 9.42 -4.85
N LYS A 207 25.83 9.97 -3.70
CA LYS A 207 26.06 9.36 -2.39
C LYS A 207 25.07 8.23 -2.09
N GLU A 208 23.80 8.44 -2.40
CA GLU A 208 22.70 7.55 -2.00
C GLU A 208 22.45 6.42 -2.98
N PHE A 209 22.60 6.66 -4.29
CA PHE A 209 22.24 5.70 -5.34
C PHE A 209 23.48 5.03 -5.93
N LYS A 210 24.10 4.13 -5.17
CA LYS A 210 25.33 3.44 -5.57
C LYS A 210 25.07 2.03 -6.10
N GLY A 211 24.02 1.37 -5.63
CA GLY A 211 23.72 -0.02 -5.96
C GLY A 211 22.37 -0.22 -6.62
N HIS A 212 22.15 -1.46 -7.07
CA HIS A 212 20.85 -1.87 -7.61
C HIS A 212 19.73 -1.76 -6.57
N LEU A 213 20.00 -2.06 -5.30
CA LEU A 213 19.00 -1.97 -4.22
C LEU A 213 18.45 -0.55 -4.06
N ASP A 214 19.33 0.47 -4.09
CA ASP A 214 18.92 1.87 -3.95
C ASP A 214 18.04 2.31 -5.11
N LEU A 215 18.38 1.88 -6.33
CA LEU A 215 17.62 2.16 -7.54
C LEU A 215 16.27 1.44 -7.55
N ILE A 216 16.23 0.18 -7.11
CA ILE A 216 14.98 -0.59 -6.96
C ILE A 216 14.09 0.10 -5.94
N ARG A 217 14.63 0.50 -4.79
CA ARG A 217 13.89 1.24 -3.76
C ARG A 217 13.33 2.55 -4.33
N LEU A 218 14.12 3.33 -5.07
CA LEU A 218 13.65 4.54 -5.74
C LEU A 218 12.45 4.28 -6.66
N ILE A 219 12.52 3.24 -7.47
CA ILE A 219 11.49 2.90 -8.47
C ILE A 219 10.22 2.35 -7.79
N ILE A 220 10.38 1.48 -6.81
CA ILE A 220 9.24 0.77 -6.21
C ILE A 220 8.60 1.60 -5.10
N ASP A 221 9.41 2.22 -4.23
CA ASP A 221 8.95 3.00 -3.09
C ASP A 221 9.84 4.20 -2.83
N SER A 222 9.53 5.33 -3.48
CA SER A 222 10.29 6.58 -3.35
C SER A 222 10.00 7.33 -2.05
N SER A 223 9.20 6.77 -1.15
CA SER A 223 8.70 7.48 0.03
C SER A 223 9.78 7.79 1.07
N PHE A 224 10.86 7.00 1.09
CA PHE A 224 12.04 7.26 1.91
C PHE A 224 12.74 8.60 1.61
N LEU A 225 12.44 9.22 0.46
CA LEU A 225 12.96 10.54 0.13
C LEU A 225 12.25 11.67 0.89
N LEU A 226 11.08 11.41 1.50
CA LEU A 226 10.27 12.45 2.15
C LEU A 226 11.06 13.40 3.07
N PRO A 227 12.01 12.95 3.92
CA PRO A 227 12.80 13.85 4.77
C PRO A 227 13.79 14.76 4.01
N LYS A 228 13.97 14.55 2.71
CA LYS A 228 14.91 15.27 1.84
C LYS A 228 14.22 16.20 0.85
N LEU A 229 12.89 16.12 0.76
CA LEU A 229 12.11 16.91 -0.18
C LEU A 229 11.68 18.21 0.50
N ARG A 230 11.53 19.27 -0.30
CA ARG A 230 11.06 20.57 0.17
C ARG A 230 9.56 20.55 0.46
N ASN A 231 8.82 19.74 -0.28
CA ASN A 231 7.38 19.63 -0.16
C ASN A 231 6.86 18.27 -0.68
N ARG A 232 5.57 18.01 -0.42
CA ARG A 232 4.91 16.77 -0.83
C ARG A 232 4.69 16.66 -2.34
N THR A 233 4.53 17.77 -3.05
CA THR A 233 4.28 17.76 -4.51
C THR A 233 5.49 17.24 -5.29
N GLU A 234 6.71 17.47 -4.78
CA GLU A 234 7.93 16.84 -5.29
C GLU A 234 7.85 15.32 -5.19
N LEU A 235 7.43 14.78 -4.04
CA LEU A 235 7.26 13.33 -3.85
C LEU A 235 6.23 12.78 -4.82
N ASP A 236 5.07 13.43 -4.94
CA ASP A 236 3.98 12.97 -5.80
C ASP A 236 4.40 12.91 -7.28
N LYS A 237 5.27 13.83 -7.73
CA LYS A 237 5.82 13.79 -9.08
C LYS A 237 6.85 12.66 -9.26
N ILE A 238 7.72 12.41 -8.28
CA ILE A 238 8.64 11.25 -8.30
C ILE A 238 7.83 9.94 -8.36
N GLN A 239 6.81 9.81 -7.51
CA GLN A 239 5.95 8.64 -7.42
C GLN A 239 5.22 8.39 -8.76
N ARG A 240 4.68 9.43 -9.40
CA ARG A 240 4.04 9.31 -10.72
C ARG A 240 5.00 8.84 -11.81
N LEU A 241 6.21 9.40 -11.87
CA LEU A 241 7.24 8.99 -12.84
C LEU A 241 7.65 7.53 -12.63
N ALA A 242 7.84 7.12 -11.38
CA ALA A 242 8.18 5.74 -11.03
C ALA A 242 7.04 4.76 -11.34
N THR A 243 5.79 5.15 -11.08
CA THR A 243 4.59 4.38 -11.46
C THR A 243 4.46 4.22 -12.98
N ASP A 244 4.70 5.28 -13.76
CA ASP A 244 4.66 5.22 -15.22
C ASP A 244 5.76 4.31 -15.78
N MET A 245 6.97 4.36 -15.20
CA MET A 245 8.07 3.44 -15.52
C MET A 245 7.67 1.97 -15.29
N CYS A 246 7.18 1.63 -14.10
CA CYS A 246 6.74 0.27 -13.78
C CYS A 246 5.66 -0.24 -14.74
N TYR A 247 4.67 0.60 -15.05
CA TYR A 247 3.60 0.24 -15.97
C TYR A 247 4.09 0.01 -17.39
N ARG A 248 4.96 0.89 -17.92
CA ARG A 248 5.52 0.73 -19.28
C ARG A 248 6.36 -0.54 -19.41
N LEU A 249 7.17 -0.87 -18.39
CA LEU A 249 7.91 -2.13 -18.35
C LEU A 249 6.97 -3.34 -18.32
N HIS A 250 5.89 -3.27 -17.53
CA HIS A 250 4.86 -4.31 -17.50
C HIS A 250 4.17 -4.49 -18.85
N SER A 251 3.70 -3.42 -19.49
CA SER A 251 3.06 -3.47 -20.81
C SER A 251 3.97 -4.10 -21.85
N GLN A 252 5.24 -3.70 -21.88
CA GLN A 252 6.23 -4.27 -22.82
C GLN A 252 6.50 -5.75 -22.55
N ARG A 253 6.55 -6.16 -21.28
CA ARG A 253 6.66 -7.58 -20.89
C ARG A 253 5.44 -8.37 -21.38
N VAL A 254 4.23 -7.89 -21.12
CA VAL A 254 2.98 -8.56 -21.55
C VAL A 254 2.93 -8.70 -23.06
N TRP A 255 3.28 -7.64 -23.80
CA TRP A 255 3.32 -7.69 -25.26
C TRP A 255 4.28 -8.77 -25.79
N LYS A 256 5.50 -8.85 -25.21
CA LYS A 256 6.48 -9.89 -25.56
C LYS A 256 6.05 -11.31 -25.20
N LEU A 257 5.16 -11.47 -24.22
CA LEU A 257 4.61 -12.76 -23.82
C LEU A 257 3.47 -13.24 -24.74
N GLN A 258 2.78 -12.32 -25.39
CA GLN A 258 1.67 -12.65 -26.32
C GLN A 258 2.16 -12.93 -27.75
N GLY A 259 3.33 -12.38 -28.13
CA GLY A 259 3.91 -12.57 -29.47
C GLY A 259 4.83 -13.79 -29.62
N LYS A 260 4.82 -14.71 -28.66
CA LYS A 260 5.53 -16.00 -28.68
C LYS A 260 4.52 -17.11 -28.52
#